data_AF-A0AAU9IEZ4-F1
#
_entry.id   AF-A0AAU9IEZ4-F1
#
_cell.length_a   1.000
_cell.length_b   1.000
_cell.length_c   1.000
_cell.angle_alpha   90.00
_cell.angle_beta   90.00
_cell.angle_gamma   90.00
#
_symmetry.space_group_name_H-M   'P 1'
#
loop_
_entity.id
_entity.type
_entity.pdbx_description
1 polymer ?
#
loop_
_entity_poly.entity_id
_entity_poly.type
_entity_poly.pdbx_seq_one_letter_code
_entity_poly.pdbx_strand_id
1 'polypeptide(L)'
;MRIIAALLISVALASFPFDLTASYEYYLFVVQWKPTDCLNKSCPSGYLSTNFNIHGLWPENWSGTYPQDCVPNSPLNITTSTETELKKYWQSNNGDSKTFWTHEWTKHGTCITPSIPCNSYFDKGVALYKQLNILSTLSAGGVKPGTSEVSKDAFIKALKYTVDTTCSTINSKSYLKEVRFCFDKNYSQVNCKGTSTCKTSFYFVSS
;
A
#
# COMPACT_ATOMS: atom_id res chain seq x y z
N MET A 1 33.74 63.16 -20.90
CA MET A 1 32.39 62.91 -20.38
C MET A 1 31.95 61.54 -20.88
N ARG A 2 31.91 60.53 -19.98
CA ARG A 2 31.68 59.12 -20.32
C ARG A 2 30.19 58.82 -20.20
N ILE A 3 29.58 58.21 -21.20
CA ILE A 3 28.20 57.70 -21.12
C ILE A 3 28.28 56.18 -21.18
N ILE A 4 28.08 55.53 -20.03
CA ILE A 4 27.93 54.08 -19.93
C ILE A 4 26.43 53.81 -20.07
N ALA A 5 26.03 53.16 -21.16
CA ALA A 5 24.65 52.69 -21.34
C ALA A 5 24.44 51.44 -20.46
N ALA A 6 23.63 51.56 -19.41
CA ALA A 6 23.22 50.43 -18.59
C ALA A 6 22.10 49.66 -19.32
N LEU A 7 22.40 48.43 -19.75
CA LEU A 7 21.41 47.53 -20.33
C LEU A 7 20.58 46.91 -19.19
N LEU A 8 19.32 47.33 -19.06
CA LEU A 8 18.38 46.75 -18.10
C LEU A 8 17.92 45.38 -18.62
N ILE A 9 18.48 44.30 -18.08
CA ILE A 9 17.99 42.94 -18.31
C ILE A 9 16.78 42.75 -17.39
N SER A 10 15.57 42.83 -17.95
CA SER A 10 14.35 42.45 -17.24
C SER A 10 14.30 40.92 -17.12
N VAL A 11 14.73 40.38 -15.98
CA VAL A 11 14.49 38.97 -15.65
C VAL A 11 13.00 38.84 -15.33
N ALA A 12 12.21 38.37 -16.29
CA ALA A 12 10.86 37.93 -16.02
C ALA A 12 10.94 36.73 -15.10
N LEU A 13 10.63 36.91 -13.81
CA LEU A 13 10.34 35.82 -12.89
C LEU A 13 9.08 35.13 -13.41
N ALA A 14 9.26 34.07 -14.19
CA ALA A 14 8.17 33.15 -14.49
C ALA A 14 7.74 32.52 -13.18
N SER A 15 6.68 33.08 -12.58
CA SER A 15 5.95 32.46 -11.49
C SER A 15 5.30 31.20 -12.06
N PHE A 16 6.04 30.09 -12.11
CA PHE A 16 5.41 28.79 -12.30
C PHE A 16 4.50 28.61 -11.09
N PRO A 17 3.17 28.49 -11.27
CA PRO A 17 2.33 28.04 -10.18
C PRO A 17 2.90 26.70 -9.75
N PHE A 18 3.46 26.64 -8.54
CA PHE A 18 3.71 25.36 -7.90
C PHE A 18 2.35 24.70 -7.81
N ASP A 19 2.14 23.69 -8.64
CA ASP A 19 0.93 22.90 -8.61
C ASP A 19 0.94 22.17 -7.27
N LEU A 20 0.27 22.75 -6.29
CA LEU A 20 0.17 22.26 -4.91
C LEU A 20 -0.68 20.98 -4.83
N THR A 21 -0.99 20.37 -5.97
CA THR A 21 -1.50 19.01 -6.03
C THR A 21 -0.49 18.09 -5.38
N ALA A 22 -0.97 17.27 -4.44
CA ALA A 22 -0.25 16.10 -3.94
C ALA A 22 0.32 15.30 -5.13
N SER A 23 1.60 15.49 -5.44
CA SER A 23 2.27 14.79 -6.53
C SER A 23 2.79 13.46 -6.00
N TYR A 24 2.38 12.39 -6.67
CA TYR A 24 2.87 11.03 -6.45
C TYR A 24 3.10 10.36 -7.79
N GLU A 25 3.93 9.32 -7.83
CA GLU A 25 4.33 8.64 -9.06
C GLU A 25 3.55 7.35 -9.30
N TYR A 26 3.16 6.65 -8.23
CA TYR A 26 2.52 5.34 -8.31
C TYR A 26 1.63 5.07 -7.09
N TYR A 27 0.83 4.01 -7.14
CA TYR A 27 0.11 3.50 -5.97
C TYR A 27 0.84 2.30 -5.38
N LEU A 28 1.14 2.37 -4.09
CA LEU A 28 1.58 1.25 -3.28
C LEU A 28 0.36 0.59 -2.65
N PHE A 29 0.00 -0.58 -3.15
CA PHE A 29 -1.09 -1.39 -2.60
C PHE A 29 -0.53 -2.41 -1.61
N VAL A 30 -0.89 -2.27 -0.34
CA VAL A 30 -0.32 -3.04 0.76
C VAL A 30 -1.34 -4.04 1.27
N VAL A 31 -0.92 -5.30 1.35
CA VAL A 31 -1.66 -6.35 2.05
C VAL A 31 -0.83 -6.90 3.19
N GLN A 32 -1.50 -7.35 4.23
CA GLN A 32 -0.90 -7.87 5.45
C GLN A 32 -1.31 -9.31 5.71
N TRP A 33 -0.40 -10.09 6.30
CA TRP A 33 -0.58 -11.47 6.65
C TRP A 33 -0.86 -11.62 8.16
N LYS A 34 -2.15 -11.68 8.51
CA LYS A 34 -2.62 -11.72 9.91
C LYS A 34 -2.01 -12.83 10.78
N PRO A 35 -1.75 -14.06 10.27
CA PRO A 35 -1.13 -15.11 11.09
C PRO A 35 0.22 -14.71 11.70
N THR A 36 1.05 -13.94 11.00
CA THR A 36 2.32 -13.43 11.55
C THR A 36 2.09 -12.48 12.72
N ASP A 37 1.09 -11.62 12.61
CA ASP A 37 0.68 -10.72 13.68
C ASP A 37 0.26 -11.49 14.94
N CYS A 38 -0.31 -12.68 14.80
CA CYS A 38 -0.75 -13.54 15.90
C CYS A 38 0.35 -14.32 16.60
N LEU A 39 1.59 -14.30 16.10
CA LEU A 39 2.70 -15.02 16.73
C LEU A 39 3.13 -14.39 18.06
N ASN A 40 2.92 -13.08 18.24
CA ASN A 40 3.37 -12.33 19.42
C ASN A 40 2.23 -11.73 20.26
N LYS A 41 0.96 -11.91 19.86
CA LYS A 41 -0.20 -11.38 20.57
C LYS A 41 -1.37 -12.34 20.46
N SER A 42 -2.19 -12.40 21.50
CA SER A 42 -3.46 -13.12 21.46
C SER A 42 -4.35 -12.53 20.36
N CYS A 43 -4.79 -13.38 19.44
CA CYS A 43 -5.69 -12.99 18.37
C CYS A 43 -7.15 -13.34 18.73
N PRO A 44 -8.12 -12.47 18.40
CA PRO A 44 -9.53 -12.81 18.56
C PRO A 44 -9.91 -14.10 17.81
N SER A 45 -10.93 -14.81 18.28
CA SER A 45 -11.46 -15.96 17.54
C SER A 45 -11.95 -15.54 16.15
N GLY A 46 -11.58 -16.29 15.10
CA GLY A 46 -11.89 -15.96 13.70
C GLY A 46 -11.03 -14.84 13.09
N TYR A 47 -10.06 -14.30 13.83
CA TYR A 47 -9.13 -13.28 13.33
C TYR A 47 -8.08 -13.86 12.38
N LEU A 48 -7.76 -15.14 12.55
CA LEU A 48 -6.89 -15.88 11.64
C LEU A 48 -7.60 -16.03 10.30
N SER A 49 -7.10 -15.31 9.31
CA SER A 49 -7.59 -15.37 7.94
C SER A 49 -6.80 -16.42 7.18
N THR A 50 -7.51 -17.22 6.39
CA THR A 50 -6.91 -18.11 5.38
C THR A 50 -6.45 -17.35 4.14
N ASN A 51 -6.51 -16.01 4.16
CA ASN A 51 -6.16 -15.09 3.09
C ASN A 51 -5.48 -13.82 3.61
N PHE A 52 -4.84 -13.08 2.71
CA PHE A 52 -4.33 -11.75 3.03
C PHE A 52 -5.46 -10.78 3.37
N ASN A 53 -5.15 -9.72 4.09
CA ASN A 53 -6.07 -8.61 4.36
C ASN A 53 -5.45 -7.33 3.78
N ILE A 54 -6.25 -6.46 3.20
CA ILE A 54 -5.80 -5.16 2.72
C ILE A 54 -5.36 -4.33 3.93
N HIS A 55 -4.17 -3.74 3.85
CA HIS A 55 -3.74 -2.70 4.77
C HIS A 55 -4.11 -1.34 4.16
N GLY A 56 -3.72 -1.10 2.90
CA GLY A 56 -3.71 0.24 2.35
C GLY A 56 -3.61 0.34 0.83
N LEU A 57 -4.05 1.45 0.28
CA LEU A 57 -3.76 1.88 -1.10
C LEU A 57 -3.17 3.29 -1.06
N TRP A 58 -1.86 3.42 -1.22
CA TRP A 58 -1.17 4.67 -0.87
C TRP A 58 -0.57 5.33 -2.11
N PRO A 59 -0.85 6.62 -2.34
CA PRO A 59 -0.09 7.43 -3.28
C PRO A 59 1.37 7.58 -2.81
N GLU A 60 2.35 7.17 -3.62
CA GLU A 60 3.78 7.13 -3.24
C GLU A 60 4.71 7.66 -4.34
N ASN A 61 5.94 8.02 -3.96
CA ASN A 61 7.03 8.36 -4.89
C ASN A 61 8.20 7.39 -4.72
N TRP A 62 8.96 7.16 -5.78
CA TRP A 62 10.11 6.24 -5.76
C TRP A 62 11.25 6.74 -4.86
N SER A 63 11.27 8.02 -4.53
CA SER A 63 12.13 8.62 -3.51
C SER A 63 11.80 8.17 -2.07
N GLY A 64 10.64 7.54 -1.85
CA GLY A 64 10.10 7.20 -0.53
C GLY A 64 9.33 8.35 0.14
N THR A 65 9.15 9.49 -0.54
CA THR A 65 8.26 10.57 -0.08
C THR A 65 6.84 10.31 -0.55
N TYR A 66 5.84 10.68 0.23
CA TYR A 66 4.43 10.57 -0.15
C TYR A 66 3.61 11.76 0.33
N PRO A 67 2.56 12.15 -0.40
CA PRO A 67 1.57 13.07 0.12
C PRO A 67 0.75 12.37 1.21
N GLN A 68 0.44 13.09 2.28
CA GLN A 68 -0.43 12.60 3.34
C GLN A 68 -1.32 13.72 3.88
N ASP A 69 -2.46 13.34 4.45
CA ASP A 69 -3.39 14.24 5.14
C ASP A 69 -3.82 15.43 4.25
N CYS A 70 -4.06 15.20 2.96
CA CYS A 70 -4.30 16.26 1.98
C CYS A 70 -5.64 16.98 2.17
N VAL A 71 -6.64 16.30 2.72
CA VAL A 71 -7.88 16.91 3.22
C VAL A 71 -8.12 16.40 4.65
N PRO A 72 -7.48 17.02 5.66
CA PRO A 72 -7.64 16.61 7.05
C PRO A 72 -9.11 16.64 7.47
N ASN A 73 -9.54 15.67 8.27
CA ASN A 73 -10.92 15.52 8.76
C ASN A 73 -11.99 15.23 7.71
N SER A 74 -11.61 14.81 6.48
CA SER A 74 -12.59 14.33 5.50
C SER A 74 -13.38 13.13 6.05
N PRO A 75 -14.72 13.15 6.03
CA PRO A 75 -15.52 12.10 6.64
C PRO A 75 -15.42 10.79 5.86
N LEU A 76 -15.51 9.67 6.59
CA LEU A 76 -15.66 8.33 6.01
C LEU A 76 -17.06 8.18 5.40
N ASN A 77 -17.20 8.49 4.11
CA ASN A 77 -18.46 8.38 3.37
C ASN A 77 -18.42 7.16 2.43
N ILE A 78 -18.91 6.02 2.93
CA ILE A 78 -18.99 4.75 2.20
C ILE A 78 -20.42 4.22 2.20
N THR A 79 -20.80 3.54 1.13
CA THR A 79 -22.09 2.84 1.03
C THR A 79 -22.11 1.57 1.87
N THR A 80 -23.30 1.07 2.19
CA THR A 80 -23.45 -0.24 2.86
C THR A 80 -22.79 -1.37 2.06
N SER A 81 -22.84 -1.32 0.72
CA SER A 81 -22.21 -2.33 -0.13
C SER A 81 -20.69 -2.32 -0.01
N THR A 82 -20.08 -1.13 -0.06
CA THR A 82 -18.63 -0.97 0.17
C THR A 82 -18.25 -1.40 1.58
N GLU A 83 -19.01 -1.03 2.62
CA GLU A 83 -18.76 -1.49 3.99
C GLU A 83 -18.80 -3.02 4.11
N THR A 84 -19.74 -3.70 3.43
CA THR A 84 -19.80 -5.17 3.41
C THR A 84 -18.53 -5.79 2.81
N GLU A 85 -17.98 -5.19 1.75
CA GLU A 85 -16.76 -5.69 1.13
C GLU A 85 -15.51 -5.38 1.98
N LEU A 86 -15.44 -4.21 2.60
CA LEU A 86 -14.36 -3.86 3.53
C LEU A 86 -14.35 -4.77 4.75
N LYS A 87 -15.51 -5.16 5.27
CA LYS A 87 -15.63 -6.18 6.33
C LYS A 87 -15.11 -7.54 5.91
N LYS A 88 -14.96 -7.86 4.62
CA LYS A 88 -14.38 -9.13 4.17
C LYS A 88 -12.88 -9.02 3.95
N TYR A 89 -12.42 -7.92 3.36
CA TYR A 89 -11.07 -7.85 2.79
C TYR A 89 -10.16 -6.82 3.46
N TRP A 90 -10.68 -5.82 4.16
CA TRP A 90 -9.91 -4.66 4.64
C TRP A 90 -10.16 -4.39 6.13
N GLN A 91 -10.13 -5.40 6.98
CA GLN A 91 -10.45 -5.22 8.40
C GLN A 91 -9.25 -4.69 9.20
N SER A 92 -9.53 -4.03 10.33
CA SER A 92 -8.51 -3.69 11.32
C SER A 92 -7.97 -4.91 12.05
N ASN A 93 -6.71 -4.81 12.49
CA ASN A 93 -6.04 -5.82 13.29
C ASN A 93 -6.45 -5.83 14.78
N ASN A 94 -7.16 -4.81 15.25
CA ASN A 94 -7.56 -4.66 16.67
C ASN A 94 -9.08 -4.68 16.88
N GLY A 95 -9.86 -4.99 15.83
CA GLY A 95 -11.32 -5.04 15.88
C GLY A 95 -12.03 -3.72 15.52
N ASP A 96 -11.36 -2.56 15.62
CA ASP A 96 -11.94 -1.27 15.24
C ASP A 96 -11.68 -0.94 13.77
N SER A 97 -12.49 -1.51 12.89
CA SER A 97 -12.34 -1.32 11.44
C SER A 97 -12.77 0.06 10.96
N LYS A 98 -13.74 0.72 11.60
CA LYS A 98 -14.22 2.04 11.15
C LYS A 98 -13.19 3.13 11.39
N THR A 99 -12.54 3.11 12.55
CA THR A 99 -11.42 4.03 12.83
C THR A 99 -10.26 3.78 11.87
N PHE A 100 -9.97 2.50 11.57
CA PHE A 100 -8.93 2.14 10.61
C PHE A 100 -9.23 2.63 9.19
N TRP A 101 -10.45 2.42 8.68
CA TRP A 101 -10.85 2.96 7.37
C TRP A 101 -10.81 4.48 7.34
N THR A 102 -11.23 5.13 8.43
CA THR A 102 -11.13 6.59 8.54
C THR A 102 -9.68 7.04 8.40
N HIS A 103 -8.75 6.38 9.09
CA HIS A 103 -7.31 6.66 8.97
C HIS A 103 -6.80 6.49 7.53
N GLU A 104 -7.08 5.34 6.90
CA GLU A 104 -6.63 5.07 5.53
C GLU A 104 -7.19 6.09 4.53
N TRP A 105 -8.44 6.50 4.71
CA TRP A 105 -9.04 7.54 3.88
C TRP A 105 -8.39 8.91 4.11
N THR A 106 -8.39 9.40 5.36
CA THR A 106 -7.92 10.77 5.64
C THR A 106 -6.45 10.94 5.33
N LYS A 107 -5.62 9.95 5.67
CA LYS A 107 -4.17 10.04 5.49
C LYS A 107 -3.76 9.81 4.03
N HIS A 108 -4.36 8.85 3.33
CA HIS A 108 -3.89 8.42 2.01
C HIS A 108 -4.90 8.68 0.89
N GLY A 109 -6.16 8.26 1.07
CA GLY A 109 -7.19 8.38 0.04
C GLY A 109 -7.48 9.82 -0.39
N THR A 110 -7.46 10.78 0.54
CA THR A 110 -7.67 12.21 0.24
C THR A 110 -6.58 12.84 -0.64
N CYS A 111 -5.45 12.16 -0.82
CA CYS A 111 -4.32 12.62 -1.62
C CYS A 111 -4.34 12.15 -3.07
N ILE A 112 -5.34 11.34 -3.47
CA ILE A 112 -5.47 10.87 -4.85
C ILE A 112 -5.86 12.02 -5.76
N THR A 113 -5.19 12.12 -6.92
CA THR A 113 -5.39 13.18 -7.91
C THR A 113 -5.70 12.60 -9.30
N PRO A 114 -6.75 13.09 -10.01
CA PRO A 114 -7.76 14.03 -9.51
C PRO A 114 -8.55 13.46 -8.32
N SER A 115 -9.12 14.35 -7.49
CA SER A 115 -9.86 13.94 -6.30
C SER A 115 -10.98 12.96 -6.65
N ILE A 116 -11.09 11.90 -5.87
CA ILE A 116 -12.11 10.85 -6.03
C ILE A 116 -13.02 10.77 -4.81
N PRO A 117 -14.25 10.26 -4.94
CA PRO A 117 -15.09 9.97 -3.79
C PRO A 117 -14.46 8.94 -2.84
N CYS A 118 -14.67 9.10 -1.53
CA CYS A 118 -14.26 8.16 -0.49
C CYS A 118 -14.67 6.71 -0.82
N ASN A 119 -15.91 6.52 -1.25
CA ASN A 119 -16.41 5.21 -1.67
C ASN A 119 -15.57 4.58 -2.80
N SER A 120 -15.20 5.37 -3.81
CA SER A 120 -14.43 4.90 -4.97
C SER A 120 -13.00 4.49 -4.60
N TYR A 121 -12.38 5.13 -3.61
CA TYR A 121 -11.08 4.74 -3.07
C TYR A 121 -11.11 3.30 -2.53
N PHE A 122 -12.09 3.01 -1.69
CA PHE A 122 -12.26 1.70 -1.08
C PHE A 122 -12.66 0.63 -2.10
N ASP A 123 -13.60 0.93 -2.98
CA ASP A 123 -14.01 0.00 -4.05
C ASP A 123 -12.82 -0.35 -4.95
N LYS A 124 -11.96 0.62 -5.26
CA LYS A 124 -10.75 0.39 -6.05
C LYS A 124 -9.77 -0.52 -5.33
N GLY A 125 -9.48 -0.27 -4.05
CA GLY A 125 -8.58 -1.14 -3.28
C GLY A 125 -9.09 -2.58 -3.19
N VAL A 126 -10.41 -2.77 -2.98
CA VAL A 126 -11.03 -4.10 -2.99
C VAL A 126 -10.96 -4.75 -4.37
N ALA A 127 -11.18 -3.99 -5.45
CA ALA A 127 -11.07 -4.52 -6.81
C ALA A 127 -9.65 -5.02 -7.12
N LEU A 128 -8.62 -4.24 -6.75
CA LEU A 128 -7.22 -4.64 -6.88
C LEU A 128 -6.89 -5.90 -6.08
N TYR A 129 -7.36 -5.98 -4.83
CA TYR A 129 -7.19 -7.17 -3.99
C TYR A 129 -7.70 -8.44 -4.70
N LYS A 130 -8.93 -8.38 -5.22
CA LYS A 130 -9.57 -9.50 -5.91
C LYS A 130 -8.86 -9.85 -7.21
N GLN A 131 -8.42 -8.85 -7.97
CA GLN A 131 -7.68 -9.04 -9.21
C GLN A 131 -6.35 -9.77 -8.97
N LEU A 132 -5.62 -9.43 -7.92
CA LEU A 132 -4.32 -10.05 -7.61
C LEU A 132 -4.45 -11.54 -7.23
N ASN A 133 -5.58 -11.93 -6.62
CA ASN A 133 -5.87 -13.29 -6.19
C ASN A 133 -4.66 -13.98 -5.51
N ILE A 134 -4.09 -13.27 -4.53
CA ILE A 134 -2.68 -13.40 -4.12
C ILE A 134 -2.31 -14.84 -3.72
N LEU A 135 -3.10 -15.49 -2.87
CA LEU A 135 -2.80 -16.85 -2.42
C LEU A 135 -2.92 -17.88 -3.53
N SER A 136 -3.90 -17.76 -4.41
CA SER A 136 -4.03 -18.66 -5.55
C SER A 136 -2.85 -18.49 -6.51
N THR A 137 -2.44 -17.25 -6.77
CA THR A 137 -1.27 -16.93 -7.60
C THR A 137 0.02 -17.52 -7.00
N LEU A 138 0.26 -17.32 -5.70
CA LEU A 138 1.39 -17.92 -4.99
C LEU A 138 1.34 -19.45 -5.04
N SER A 139 0.18 -20.04 -4.76
CA SER A 139 -0.01 -21.50 -4.74
C SER A 139 0.24 -22.13 -6.11
N ALA A 140 -0.20 -21.48 -7.19
CA ALA A 140 0.07 -21.92 -8.55
C ALA A 140 1.57 -21.88 -8.90
N GLY A 141 2.33 -20.98 -8.28
CA GLY A 141 3.79 -20.93 -8.33
C GLY A 141 4.50 -21.84 -7.32
N GLY A 142 3.78 -22.67 -6.58
CA GLY A 142 4.34 -23.62 -5.60
C GLY A 142 4.63 -23.03 -4.22
N VAL A 143 4.21 -21.80 -3.95
CA VAL A 143 4.42 -21.12 -2.66
C VAL A 143 3.14 -21.13 -1.84
N LYS A 144 3.18 -21.67 -0.63
CA LYS A 144 2.02 -21.78 0.27
C LYS A 144 2.40 -21.43 1.71
N PRO A 145 1.45 -20.96 2.52
CA PRO A 145 1.68 -20.85 3.96
C PRO A 145 2.04 -22.21 4.57
N GLY A 146 2.95 -22.24 5.53
CA GLY A 146 3.38 -23.48 6.19
C GLY A 146 4.39 -23.27 7.31
N THR A 147 5.08 -24.35 7.69
CA THR A 147 6.01 -24.36 8.83
C THR A 147 7.48 -24.20 8.44
N SER A 148 7.78 -24.18 7.14
CA SER A 148 9.14 -24.02 6.60
C SER A 148 9.33 -22.62 6.01
N GLU A 149 10.58 -22.18 5.91
CA GLU A 149 10.88 -20.93 5.22
C GLU A 149 10.65 -21.04 3.71
N VAL A 150 10.23 -19.93 3.12
CA VAL A 150 10.08 -19.73 1.68
C VAL A 150 11.22 -18.82 1.22
N SER A 151 11.83 -19.15 0.08
CA SER A 151 12.77 -18.25 -0.59
C SER A 151 12.04 -17.01 -1.10
N LYS A 152 12.58 -15.82 -0.81
CA LYS A 152 12.06 -14.55 -1.33
C LYS A 152 12.00 -14.53 -2.86
N ASP A 153 13.01 -15.11 -3.52
CA ASP A 153 13.04 -15.18 -4.99
C ASP A 153 11.94 -16.09 -5.53
N ALA A 154 11.68 -17.22 -4.88
CA ALA A 154 10.57 -18.11 -5.25
C ALA A 154 9.21 -17.43 -5.03
N PHE A 155 9.06 -16.68 -3.93
CA PHE A 155 7.86 -15.90 -3.62
C PHE A 155 7.59 -14.83 -4.67
N ILE A 156 8.59 -14.02 -5.03
CA ILE A 156 8.48 -12.98 -6.05
C ILE A 156 8.21 -13.60 -7.43
N LYS A 157 8.94 -14.67 -7.78
CA LYS A 157 8.76 -15.38 -9.05
C LYS A 157 7.33 -15.92 -9.22
N ALA A 158 6.73 -16.44 -8.15
CA ALA A 158 5.34 -16.92 -8.18
C ALA A 158 4.34 -15.79 -8.47
N LEU A 159 4.59 -14.57 -8.00
CA LEU A 159 3.75 -13.39 -8.25
C LEU A 159 3.94 -12.75 -9.62
N LYS A 160 4.97 -13.15 -10.38
CA LYS A 160 5.30 -12.67 -11.74
C LYS A 160 5.66 -11.17 -11.85
N TYR A 161 5.61 -10.44 -10.75
CA TYR A 161 6.02 -9.05 -10.63
C TYR A 161 6.94 -8.91 -9.42
N THR A 162 7.91 -8.01 -9.51
CA THR A 162 8.66 -7.58 -8.34
C THR A 162 7.72 -6.86 -7.37
N VAL A 163 7.68 -7.34 -6.13
CA VAL A 163 6.92 -6.78 -5.02
C VAL A 163 7.87 -6.51 -3.87
N ASP A 164 7.49 -5.58 -2.98
CA ASP A 164 8.22 -5.40 -1.73
C ASP A 164 7.63 -6.28 -0.64
N THR A 165 8.50 -6.98 0.09
CA THR A 165 8.09 -7.82 1.23
C THR A 165 8.61 -7.22 2.52
N THR A 166 7.72 -7.07 3.51
CA THR A 166 8.12 -6.65 4.86
C THR A 166 7.97 -7.79 5.83
N CYS A 167 8.94 -7.92 6.74
CA CYS A 167 8.95 -9.00 7.73
C CYS A 167 9.07 -8.46 9.15
N SER A 168 8.42 -9.15 10.08
CA SER A 168 8.66 -9.03 11.51
C SER A 168 9.78 -10.00 11.91
N THR A 169 10.72 -9.54 12.74
CA THR A 169 11.71 -10.45 13.35
C THR A 169 11.19 -10.91 14.71
N ILE A 170 11.03 -12.23 14.88
CA ILE A 170 10.54 -12.85 16.11
C ILE A 170 11.51 -13.97 16.46
N ASN A 171 12.11 -13.94 17.64
CA ASN A 171 13.12 -14.92 18.07
C ASN A 171 14.20 -15.16 16.99
N SER A 172 14.73 -14.08 16.42
CA SER A 172 15.73 -14.06 15.33
C SER A 172 15.29 -14.62 13.97
N LYS A 173 14.05 -15.10 13.85
CA LYS A 173 13.44 -15.60 12.61
C LYS A 173 12.65 -14.48 11.91
N SER A 174 12.64 -14.52 10.57
CA SER A 174 11.97 -13.53 9.72
C SER A 174 10.60 -14.05 9.33
N TYR A 175 9.51 -13.35 9.67
CA TYR A 175 8.13 -13.75 9.35
C TYR A 175 7.48 -12.71 8.45
N LEU A 176 6.88 -13.16 7.33
CA LEU A 176 6.21 -12.29 6.37
C LEU A 176 5.09 -11.52 7.06
N LYS A 177 5.16 -10.20 7.04
CA LYS A 177 4.16 -9.30 7.62
C LYS A 177 3.30 -8.66 6.54
N GLU A 178 3.92 -8.08 5.51
CA GLU A 178 3.21 -7.43 4.41
C GLU A 178 3.82 -7.79 3.06
N VAL A 179 2.99 -7.71 2.03
CA VAL A 179 3.38 -7.70 0.63
C VAL A 179 2.86 -6.41 0.02
N ARG A 180 3.71 -5.70 -0.71
CA ARG A 180 3.40 -4.41 -1.31
C ARG A 180 3.53 -4.52 -2.82
N PHE A 181 2.42 -4.26 -3.50
CA PHE A 181 2.30 -4.27 -4.95
C PHE A 181 2.33 -2.83 -5.45
N CYS A 182 2.95 -2.60 -6.60
CA CYS A 182 3.03 -1.27 -7.19
C CYS A 182 2.14 -1.21 -8.42
N PHE A 183 1.39 -0.12 -8.54
CA PHE A 183 0.52 0.15 -9.68
C PHE A 183 0.79 1.53 -10.24
N ASP A 184 0.77 1.67 -11.56
CA ASP A 184 0.81 2.99 -12.19
C ASP A 184 -0.49 3.78 -11.92
N LYS A 185 -0.55 5.03 -12.42
CA LYS A 185 -1.71 5.90 -12.24
C LYS A 185 -2.99 5.38 -12.90
N ASN A 186 -2.88 4.45 -13.84
CA ASN A 186 -4.00 3.77 -14.49
C ASN A 186 -4.40 2.47 -13.78
N TYR A 187 -3.81 2.18 -12.61
CA TYR A 187 -4.00 0.94 -11.87
C TYR A 187 -3.52 -0.31 -12.61
N SER A 188 -2.56 -0.17 -13.52
CA SER A 188 -1.84 -1.31 -14.12
C SER A 188 -0.67 -1.70 -13.23
N GLN A 189 -0.52 -3.00 -12.97
CA GLN A 189 0.55 -3.49 -12.10
C GLN A 189 1.91 -3.25 -12.75
N VAL A 190 2.85 -2.75 -11.95
CA VAL A 190 4.24 -2.50 -12.34
C VAL A 190 5.19 -3.10 -11.31
N ASN A 191 6.44 -3.30 -11.69
CA ASN A 191 7.46 -3.76 -10.75
C ASN A 191 7.73 -2.67 -9.70
N CYS A 192 7.69 -3.06 -8.42
CA CYS A 192 8.17 -2.20 -7.35
C CYS A 192 9.68 -1.94 -7.47
N LYS A 193 10.09 -0.73 -7.08
CA LYS A 193 11.49 -0.31 -6.97
C LYS A 193 11.92 -0.04 -5.52
N GLY A 194 11.00 -0.23 -4.57
CA GLY A 194 11.25 0.00 -3.15
C GLY A 194 12.15 -1.08 -2.54
N THR A 195 12.36 -0.98 -1.23
CA THR A 195 13.24 -1.90 -0.48
C THR A 195 12.42 -2.82 0.41
N SER A 196 12.57 -4.13 0.19
CA SER A 196 12.05 -5.18 1.07
C SER A 196 12.86 -5.27 2.37
N THR A 197 12.18 -5.50 3.51
CA THR A 197 12.84 -5.73 4.80
C THR A 197 13.02 -7.21 5.14
N CYS A 198 12.35 -8.10 4.41
CA CYS A 198 12.53 -9.55 4.59
C CYS A 198 13.95 -10.01 4.21
N LYS A 199 14.46 -10.98 4.97
CA LYS A 199 15.69 -11.73 4.64
C LYS A 199 15.53 -12.49 3.30
N THR A 200 16.59 -13.16 2.84
CA THR A 200 16.57 -13.98 1.60
C THR A 200 15.59 -15.14 1.69
N SER A 201 15.31 -15.63 2.89
CA SER A 201 14.22 -16.54 3.22
C SER A 201 13.40 -15.99 4.38
N PHE A 202 12.13 -16.39 4.48
CA PHE A 202 11.25 -16.02 5.58
C PHE A 202 10.14 -17.04 5.79
N TYR A 203 9.56 -17.06 6.98
CA TYR A 203 8.38 -17.84 7.29
C TYR A 203 7.12 -17.14 6.78
N PHE A 204 6.42 -17.83 5.88
CA PHE A 204 5.05 -17.52 5.50
C PHE A 204 4.14 -18.49 6.25
N VAL A 205 3.75 -18.15 7.48
CA VAL A 205 3.11 -19.12 8.39
C VAL A 205 1.66 -19.39 8.02
N SER A 206 1.18 -20.63 8.16
CA SER A 206 -0.25 -20.91 8.10
C SER A 206 -0.98 -20.32 9.32
N SER A 207 -2.27 -20.00 9.13
CA SER A 207 -3.22 -19.79 10.22
C SER A 207 -3.39 -21.04 11.07
#